data_AF-A0A968XIT2-F1
#
_entry.id   AF-A0A968XIT2-F1
#
_cell.length_a   1.000
_cell.length_b   1.000
_cell.length_c   1.000
_cell.angle_alpha   90.00
_cell.angle_beta   90.00
_cell.angle_gamma   90.00
#
_symmetry.space_group_name_H-M   'P 1'
#
loop_
_entity.id
_entity.type
_entity.pdbx_description
1 polymer ?
#
loop_
_entity_poly.entity_id
_entity_poly.type
_entity_poly.pdbx_seq_one_letter_code
_entity_poly.pdbx_strand_id
1 'polypeptide(L)'
;MNRELLKNYFLGLLNPTDFERVELQILEDDSLETDLMQAEHDLIEEYLDANLSNEEIIAFNQNYLVTKERRKQIEFIRLLKTYAEKHPLIEAKPGFFEKIKALFARPQFAVGFASILVLILLGIGFLIYNNPQNKFESEIAELNKKDLSNLADFKTLKILNLVPESLRSVDKINFLPQKELTDQVLLRLALPAPINSEQTFSVSILQNGK
;
A
#
# COMPACT_ATOMS: atom_id res chain seq x y z
N MET A 1 14.63 -20.08 -6.60
CA MET A 1 13.81 -21.04 -7.41
C MET A 1 14.19 -20.96 -8.90
N ASN A 2 13.76 -21.88 -9.78
CA ASN A 2 13.97 -21.73 -11.23
C ASN A 2 13.06 -20.62 -11.79
N ARG A 3 13.64 -19.65 -12.51
CA ARG A 3 12.95 -18.49 -13.11
C ARG A 3 11.82 -18.89 -14.06
N GLU A 4 12.02 -19.91 -14.89
CA GLU A 4 10.99 -20.41 -15.82
C GLU A 4 9.79 -21.02 -15.07
N LEU A 5 10.03 -21.62 -13.90
CA LEU A 5 8.97 -22.19 -13.08
C LEU A 5 8.06 -21.09 -12.53
N LEU A 6 8.66 -19.99 -12.05
CA LEU A 6 7.93 -18.82 -11.53
C LEU A 6 7.18 -18.07 -12.64
N LYS A 7 7.77 -17.96 -13.83
CA LYS A 7 7.09 -17.43 -15.01
C LYS A 7 5.84 -18.24 -15.35
N ASN A 8 5.99 -19.57 -15.43
CA ASN A 8 4.87 -20.47 -15.71
C ASN A 8 3.81 -20.47 -14.61
N TYR A 9 4.21 -20.22 -13.36
CA TYR A 9 3.29 -20.00 -12.25
C TYR A 9 2.39 -18.79 -12.51
N PHE A 10 2.94 -17.62 -12.87
CA PHE A 10 2.15 -16.43 -13.20
C PHE A 10 1.27 -16.60 -14.45
N LEU A 11 1.74 -17.37 -15.42
CA LEU A 11 1.00 -17.68 -16.64
C LEU A 11 -0.07 -18.76 -16.42
N GLY A 12 -0.11 -19.44 -15.27
CA GLY A 12 -1.04 -20.55 -15.03
C GLY A 12 -0.78 -21.77 -15.92
N LEU A 13 0.46 -21.96 -16.38
CA LEU A 13 0.87 -23.06 -17.26
C LEU A 13 1.47 -24.26 -16.50
N LEU A 14 1.60 -24.15 -15.18
CA LEU A 14 2.07 -25.25 -14.35
C LEU A 14 1.03 -26.37 -14.27
N ASN A 15 1.51 -27.62 -14.23
CA ASN A 15 0.66 -28.74 -13.87
C ASN A 15 0.27 -28.65 -12.37
N PRO A 16 -0.79 -29.34 -11.93
CA PRO A 16 -1.29 -29.22 -10.56
C PRO A 16 -0.24 -29.56 -9.48
N THR A 17 0.59 -30.58 -9.73
CA THR A 17 1.64 -31.00 -8.80
C THR A 17 2.72 -29.93 -8.63
N ASP A 18 3.14 -29.30 -9.73
CA ASP A 18 4.13 -28.24 -9.72
C ASP A 18 3.57 -26.94 -9.13
N PHE A 19 2.30 -26.65 -9.38
CA PHE A 19 1.60 -25.49 -8.80
C PHE A 19 1.56 -25.59 -7.27
N GLU A 20 1.10 -26.72 -6.72
CA GLU A 20 1.03 -26.94 -5.27
C GLU A 20 2.40 -26.87 -4.61
N ARG A 21 3.43 -27.40 -5.28
CA ARG A 21 4.81 -27.32 -4.82
C ARG A 21 5.32 -25.87 -4.75
N VAL A 22 5.03 -25.06 -5.77
CA VAL A 22 5.45 -23.65 -5.80
C VAL A 22 4.75 -22.84 -4.72
N GLU A 23 3.44 -23.04 -4.54
CA GLU A 23 2.65 -22.39 -3.48
C GLU A 23 3.19 -22.69 -2.09
N LEU A 24 3.43 -23.97 -1.77
CA LEU A 24 3.99 -24.37 -0.48
C LEU A 24 5.36 -23.73 -0.23
N GLN A 25 6.21 -23.68 -1.27
CA GLN A 25 7.53 -23.07 -1.14
C GLN A 25 7.45 -21.56 -0.91
N ILE A 26 6.57 -20.84 -1.61
CA ILE A 26 6.35 -19.40 -1.39
C ILE A 26 5.87 -19.11 0.04
N LEU A 27 5.07 -20.00 0.63
CA LEU A 27 4.59 -19.86 2.01
C LEU A 27 5.64 -20.19 3.07
N GLU A 28 6.59 -21.07 2.77
CA GLU A 28 7.61 -21.55 3.71
C GLU A 28 8.89 -20.70 3.72
N ASP A 29 9.22 -20.06 2.59
CA ASP A 29 10.49 -19.37 2.40
C ASP A 29 10.29 -17.90 1.98
N ASP A 30 10.36 -16.99 2.97
CA ASP A 30 10.27 -15.54 2.77
C ASP A 30 11.31 -15.02 1.76
N SER A 31 12.43 -15.71 1.54
CA SER A 31 13.45 -15.28 0.57
C SER A 31 13.00 -15.44 -0.89
N LEU A 32 11.97 -16.27 -1.14
CA LEU A 32 11.37 -16.44 -2.46
C LEU A 32 10.52 -15.25 -2.89
N GLU A 33 10.15 -14.35 -1.97
CA GLU A 33 9.44 -13.11 -2.33
C GLU A 33 10.23 -12.29 -3.34
N THR A 34 11.56 -12.18 -3.15
CA THR A 34 12.43 -11.43 -4.06
C THR A 34 12.52 -12.09 -5.44
N ASP A 35 12.67 -13.41 -5.48
CA ASP A 35 12.69 -14.19 -6.73
C ASP A 35 11.36 -14.06 -7.48
N LEU A 36 10.23 -14.09 -6.76
CA LEU A 36 8.89 -13.97 -7.31
C LEU A 36 8.64 -12.57 -7.90
N MET A 37 9.03 -11.52 -7.18
CA MET A 37 8.95 -10.14 -7.67
C MET A 37 9.81 -9.92 -8.91
N GLN A 38 11.03 -10.48 -8.94
CA GLN A 38 11.91 -10.38 -10.10
C GLN A 38 11.32 -11.12 -11.31
N ALA A 39 10.82 -12.34 -11.13
CA ALA A 39 10.21 -13.12 -12.20
C ALA A 39 8.94 -12.43 -12.76
N GLU A 40 8.15 -11.79 -11.89
CA GLU A 40 7.02 -10.96 -12.30
C GLU A 40 7.47 -9.76 -13.14
N HIS A 41 8.48 -9.02 -12.67
CA HIS A 41 8.98 -7.86 -13.38
C HIS A 41 9.48 -8.21 -14.78
N ASP A 42 10.27 -9.28 -14.88
CA ASP A 42 10.79 -9.77 -16.14
C ASP A 42 9.67 -10.19 -17.10
N LEU A 43 8.64 -10.89 -16.59
CA LEU A 43 7.49 -11.29 -17.39
C LEU A 43 6.72 -10.08 -17.94
N ILE A 44 6.59 -9.01 -17.15
CA ILE A 44 5.98 -7.75 -17.60
C ILE A 44 6.81 -7.11 -18.70
N GLU A 45 8.14 -7.06 -18.56
CA GLU A 45 9.03 -6.52 -19.59
C GLU A 45 8.93 -7.33 -20.88
N GLU A 46 9.01 -8.66 -20.79
CA GLU A 46 8.87 -9.55 -21.95
C GLU A 46 7.52 -9.36 -22.67
N TYR A 47 6.43 -9.16 -21.93
CA TYR A 47 5.12 -8.84 -22.51
C TYR A 47 5.12 -7.48 -23.22
N LEU A 48 5.69 -6.44 -22.61
CA LEU A 48 5.74 -5.09 -23.16
C LEU A 48 6.67 -4.97 -24.37
N ASP A 49 7.75 -5.75 -24.41
CA ASP A 49 8.70 -5.84 -25.52
C ASP A 49 8.25 -6.78 -26.65
N ALA A 50 7.07 -7.40 -26.52
CA ALA A 50 6.54 -8.38 -27.46
C ALA A 50 7.49 -9.59 -27.67
N ASN A 51 8.19 -9.99 -26.60
CA ASN A 51 9.10 -11.14 -26.59
C ASN A 51 8.44 -12.44 -26.09
N LEU A 52 7.18 -12.40 -25.66
CA LEU A 52 6.40 -13.59 -25.34
C LEU A 52 5.90 -14.31 -26.59
N SER A 53 5.86 -15.63 -26.56
CA SER A 53 5.22 -16.45 -27.59
C SER A 53 3.69 -16.25 -27.60
N ASN A 54 3.04 -16.66 -28.69
CA ASN A 54 1.58 -16.52 -28.82
C ASN A 54 0.81 -17.25 -27.71
N GLU A 55 1.29 -18.43 -27.28
CA GLU A 55 0.68 -19.20 -26.20
C GLU A 55 0.81 -18.46 -24.85
N GLU A 56 2.00 -17.94 -24.56
CA GLU A 56 2.28 -17.16 -23.36
C GLU A 56 1.49 -15.85 -23.32
N ILE A 57 1.30 -15.16 -24.46
CA ILE A 57 0.47 -13.96 -24.54
C ILE A 57 -0.98 -14.27 -24.17
N ILE A 58 -1.53 -15.38 -24.68
CA ILE A 58 -2.90 -15.79 -24.34
C ILE A 58 -2.99 -16.08 -22.83
N ALA A 59 -2.05 -16.85 -22.30
CA ALA A 59 -2.00 -17.19 -20.88
C ALA A 59 -1.83 -15.95 -19.99
N PHE A 60 -0.99 -15.00 -20.38
CA PHE A 60 -0.78 -13.73 -19.67
C PHE A 60 -2.06 -12.90 -19.62
N ASN A 61 -2.78 -12.78 -20.73
CA ASN A 61 -4.05 -12.05 -20.76
C ASN A 61 -5.14 -12.73 -19.94
N GLN A 62 -5.19 -14.07 -19.94
CA GLN A 62 -6.22 -14.85 -19.27
C GLN A 62 -5.99 -15.01 -17.77
N ASN A 63 -4.73 -15.13 -17.33
CA ASN A 63 -4.40 -15.50 -15.96
C ASN A 63 -3.72 -14.37 -15.18
N TYR A 64 -2.86 -13.57 -15.83
CA TYR A 64 -2.16 -12.48 -15.16
C TYR A 64 -2.95 -11.15 -15.16
N LEU A 65 -3.54 -10.77 -16.30
CA LEU A 65 -4.28 -9.50 -16.45
C LEU A 65 -5.73 -9.55 -16.00
N VAL A 66 -6.09 -10.50 -15.13
CA VAL A 66 -7.47 -10.71 -14.66
C VAL A 66 -7.96 -9.54 -13.80
N THR A 67 -7.10 -8.98 -12.96
CA THR A 67 -7.47 -7.90 -12.03
C THR A 67 -7.30 -6.51 -12.65
N LYS A 68 -8.07 -5.53 -12.15
CA LYS A 68 -8.00 -4.14 -12.63
C LYS A 68 -6.67 -3.49 -12.27
N GLU A 69 -6.11 -3.89 -11.14
CA GLU A 69 -4.85 -3.42 -10.57
C GLU A 69 -3.69 -3.82 -11.49
N ARG A 70 -3.62 -5.10 -11.90
CA ARG A 70 -2.60 -5.59 -12.83
C ARG A 70 -2.68 -4.91 -14.19
N ARG A 71 -3.88 -4.70 -14.73
CA ARG A 71 -4.06 -3.94 -15.99
C ARG A 71 -3.54 -2.51 -15.88
N LYS A 72 -3.88 -1.81 -14.78
CA LYS A 72 -3.38 -0.45 -14.52
C LYS A 72 -1.86 -0.39 -14.37
N GLN A 73 -1.27 -1.38 -13.70
CA GLN A 73 0.19 -1.50 -13.55
C GLN A 73 0.87 -1.57 -14.92
N ILE A 74 0.40 -2.45 -15.81
CA ILE A 74 0.93 -2.56 -17.18
C ILE A 74 0.75 -1.26 -17.96
N GLU A 75 -0.43 -0.63 -17.90
CA GLU A 75 -0.66 0.65 -18.59
C GLU A 75 0.29 1.74 -18.09
N PHE A 76 0.51 1.83 -16.79
CA PHE A 76 1.44 2.78 -16.20
C PHE A 76 2.87 2.55 -16.68
N ILE A 77 3.37 1.31 -16.63
CA ILE A 77 4.72 0.97 -17.07
C ILE A 77 4.89 1.25 -18.57
N ARG A 78 3.88 0.93 -19.38
CA ARG A 78 3.87 1.23 -20.82
C ARG A 78 3.96 2.72 -21.10
N LEU A 79 3.15 3.53 -20.40
CA LEU A 79 3.19 4.99 -20.52
C LEU A 79 4.55 5.55 -20.13
N LEU A 80 5.14 5.05 -19.05
CA LEU A 80 6.47 5.45 -18.59
C LEU A 80 7.54 5.13 -19.63
N LYS A 81 7.51 3.93 -20.21
CA LYS A 81 8.44 3.49 -21.26
C LYS A 81 8.31 4.35 -22.51
N THR A 82 7.09 4.57 -23.00
CA THR A 82 6.83 5.47 -24.14
C THR A 82 7.29 6.91 -23.87
N TYR A 83 7.13 7.39 -22.63
CA TYR A 83 7.65 8.71 -22.25
C TYR A 83 9.18 8.75 -22.27
N ALA A 84 9.84 7.74 -21.72
CA ALA A 84 11.30 7.61 -21.72
C ALA A 84 11.88 7.52 -23.14
N GLU A 85 11.22 6.80 -24.05
CA GLU A 85 11.62 6.71 -25.46
C GLU A 85 11.47 8.03 -26.21
N LYS A 86 10.41 8.80 -25.93
CA LYS A 86 10.15 10.12 -26.54
C LYS A 86 11.03 11.22 -25.97
N HIS A 87 11.51 11.05 -24.75
CA HIS A 87 12.46 11.93 -24.10
C HIS A 87 13.75 11.16 -23.83
N PRO A 88 14.50 10.77 -24.89
CA PRO A 88 15.77 10.11 -24.69
C PRO A 88 16.61 11.03 -23.81
N LEU A 89 16.95 10.54 -22.62
CA LEU A 89 17.88 11.22 -21.73
C LEU A 89 19.11 11.49 -22.58
N ILE A 90 19.36 12.77 -22.86
CA ILE A 90 20.48 13.31 -23.63
C ILE A 90 21.70 12.42 -23.35
N GLU A 91 22.33 11.89 -24.41
CA GLU A 91 23.47 10.96 -24.41
C GLU A 91 24.14 10.84 -23.05
N ALA A 92 24.16 9.63 -22.49
CA ALA A 92 24.81 9.31 -21.24
C ALA A 92 26.30 9.71 -21.26
N LYS A 93 26.57 10.99 -20.94
CA LYS A 93 27.81 11.39 -20.28
C LYS A 93 27.92 10.46 -19.07
N PRO A 94 29.14 9.97 -18.74
CA PRO A 94 29.34 8.95 -17.71
C PRO A 94 28.44 9.26 -16.52
N GLY A 95 27.53 8.33 -16.25
CA GLY A 95 26.41 8.54 -15.34
C GLY A 95 26.90 9.12 -14.03
N PHE A 96 26.09 9.95 -13.39
CA PHE A 96 26.41 10.51 -12.08
C PHE A 96 26.96 9.42 -11.11
N PHE A 97 26.39 8.22 -11.18
CA PHE A 97 26.84 7.02 -10.48
C PHE A 97 28.23 6.52 -10.87
N GLU A 98 28.61 6.51 -12.15
CA GLU A 98 29.95 6.13 -12.61
C GLU A 98 31.01 7.15 -12.17
N LYS A 99 30.68 8.44 -12.18
CA LYS A 99 31.55 9.50 -11.65
C LYS A 99 31.72 9.38 -10.14
N ILE A 100 30.66 9.05 -9.42
CA ILE A 100 30.70 8.77 -7.98
C ILE A 100 31.60 7.56 -7.71
N LYS A 101 31.36 6.43 -8.36
CA LYS A 101 32.13 5.18 -8.17
C LYS A 101 33.63 5.41 -8.40
N ALA A 102 34.01 6.16 -9.44
CA ALA A 102 35.39 6.51 -9.72
C ALA A 102 36.01 7.46 -8.67
N LEU A 103 35.20 8.30 -8.02
CA LEU A 103 35.63 9.18 -6.92
C LEU A 103 35.85 8.38 -5.62
N PHE A 104 35.02 7.38 -5.36
CA PHE A 104 35.11 6.47 -4.21
C PHE A 104 36.26 5.45 -4.31
N ALA A 105 36.71 5.12 -5.52
CA ALA A 105 37.87 4.24 -5.74
C ALA A 105 39.23 4.88 -5.36
N ARG A 106 39.26 6.17 -5.01
CA ARG A 106 40.47 6.89 -4.62
C ARG A 106 40.59 6.96 -3.09
N PRO A 107 41.68 6.45 -2.47
CA PRO A 107 41.81 6.30 -1.01
C PRO A 107 41.76 7.63 -0.23
N GLN A 108 42.09 8.75 -0.89
CA GLN A 108 42.03 10.09 -0.30
C GLN A 108 40.61 10.65 -0.08
N PHE A 109 39.57 10.08 -0.71
CA PHE A 109 38.18 10.54 -0.56
C PHE A 109 37.35 9.70 0.42
N ALA A 110 37.78 8.48 0.75
CA ALA A 110 37.06 7.58 1.66
C ALA A 110 36.84 8.18 3.07
N VAL A 111 37.82 8.96 3.57
CA VAL A 111 37.72 9.63 4.88
C VAL A 111 36.79 10.85 4.84
N GLY A 112 36.71 11.54 3.70
CA GLY A 112 35.83 12.71 3.52
C GLY A 112 34.35 12.36 3.35
N PHE A 113 34.02 11.18 2.81
CA PHE A 113 32.64 10.74 2.64
C PHE A 113 31.96 10.28 3.94
N ALA A 114 32.72 9.74 4.89
CA ALA A 114 32.18 9.29 6.18
C ALA A 114 31.56 10.46 6.98
N SER A 115 32.20 11.63 6.99
CA SER A 115 31.69 12.81 7.68
C SER A 115 30.43 13.38 7.00
N ILE A 116 30.37 13.35 5.66
CA ILE A 116 29.20 13.79 4.89
C ILE A 116 28.00 12.86 5.13
N LEU A 117 28.22 11.53 5.17
CA LEU A 117 27.18 10.55 5.51
C LEU A 117 26.61 10.78 6.91
N VAL A 118 27.47 11.07 7.89
CA VAL A 118 27.02 11.40 9.26
C VAL A 118 26.17 12.68 9.27
N LEU A 119 26.57 13.72 8.55
CA LEU A 119 25.79 14.96 8.45
C LEU A 119 24.45 14.77 7.72
N ILE A 120 24.41 13.92 6.69
CA ILE A 120 23.17 13.57 5.97
C ILE A 120 22.23 12.80 6.91
N LEU A 121 22.74 11.82 7.65
CA LEU A 121 21.93 11.04 8.60
C LEU A 121 21.38 11.92 9.72
N LEU A 122 22.19 12.83 10.26
CA LEU A 122 21.74 13.81 11.26
C LEU A 122 20.71 14.79 10.68
N GLY A 123 20.89 15.24 9.42
CA GLY A 123 19.95 16.12 8.74
C GLY A 123 18.60 15.45 8.44
N ILE A 124 18.61 14.20 7.97
CA ILE A 124 17.40 13.40 7.76
C ILE A 124 16.70 13.15 9.09
N GLY A 125 17.44 12.77 10.14
CA GLY A 125 16.88 12.61 11.49
C GLY A 125 16.24 13.89 12.00
N PHE A 126 16.88 15.04 11.79
CA PHE A 126 16.32 16.35 12.15
C PHE A 126 15.06 16.69 11.35
N LEU A 127 15.02 16.42 10.04
CA LEU A 127 13.83 16.63 9.20
C LEU A 127 12.67 15.74 9.61
N ILE A 128 12.92 14.46 9.93
CA ILE A 128 11.90 13.54 10.44
C ILE A 128 11.39 14.02 11.80
N TYR A 129 12.28 14.44 12.70
CA TYR A 129 11.91 14.96 14.02
C TYR A 129 11.06 16.24 13.93
N ASN A 130 11.38 17.13 13.00
CA ASN A 130 10.64 18.38 12.80
C ASN A 130 9.43 18.25 11.86
N ASN A 131 9.14 17.06 11.32
CA ASN A 131 8.01 16.88 10.41
C ASN A 131 6.69 16.94 11.20
N PRO A 132 5.82 17.94 10.97
CA PRO A 132 4.57 18.09 11.70
C PRO A 132 3.56 16.95 11.45
N GLN A 133 3.75 16.10 10.44
CA GLN A 133 2.88 14.94 10.19
C GLN A 133 2.97 13.86 11.27
N ASN A 134 4.09 13.74 11.99
CA ASN A 134 4.21 12.81 13.11
C ASN A 134 3.34 13.20 14.32
N LYS A 135 2.79 14.44 14.32
CA LYS A 135 1.84 14.87 15.35
C LYS A 135 0.51 14.11 15.27
N PHE A 136 0.13 13.64 14.08
CA PHE A 136 -1.13 12.92 13.88
C PHE A 136 -1.12 11.57 14.62
N GLU A 137 -0.02 10.83 14.54
CA GLU A 137 0.14 9.57 15.26
C GLU A 137 0.17 9.76 16.78
N SER A 138 0.81 10.83 17.27
CA SER A 138 0.77 11.16 18.69
C SER A 138 -0.62 11.58 19.17
N GLU A 139 -1.40 12.28 18.33
CA GLU A 139 -2.76 12.71 18.65
C GLU A 139 -3.73 11.50 18.69
N ILE A 140 -3.59 10.54 17.77
CA ILE A 140 -4.37 9.28 17.80
C ILE A 140 -3.98 8.42 19.02
N ALA A 141 -2.68 8.31 19.33
CA ALA A 141 -2.20 7.57 20.49
C ALA A 141 -2.66 8.20 21.82
N GLU A 142 -2.78 9.53 21.87
CA GLU A 142 -3.34 10.26 23.01
C GLU A 142 -4.85 10.07 23.12
N LEU A 143 -5.59 10.08 22.01
CA LEU A 143 -7.03 9.78 21.97
C LEU A 143 -7.35 8.37 22.46
N ASN A 144 -6.54 7.38 22.11
CA ASN A 144 -6.72 6.00 22.59
C ASN A 144 -6.39 5.82 24.08
N LYS A 145 -5.56 6.69 24.66
CA LYS A 145 -5.24 6.71 26.09
C LYS A 145 -6.26 7.46 26.93
N LYS A 146 -7.08 8.31 26.31
CA LYS A 146 -8.09 9.09 27.02
C LYS A 146 -9.23 8.18 27.46
N ASP A 147 -9.55 8.21 28.76
CA ASP A 147 -10.68 7.48 29.30
C ASP A 147 -11.98 8.10 28.76
N LEU A 148 -12.55 7.45 27.74
CA LEU A 148 -13.78 7.89 27.07
C LEU A 148 -15.03 7.65 27.93
N SER A 149 -14.91 7.05 29.13
CA SER A 149 -16.04 6.79 30.01
C SER A 149 -16.55 8.05 30.72
N ASN A 150 -15.69 9.05 30.92
CA ASN A 150 -16.07 10.30 31.59
C ASN A 150 -16.58 11.36 30.61
N LEU A 151 -17.91 11.38 30.44
CA LEU A 151 -18.62 12.26 29.50
C LEU A 151 -18.51 13.75 29.82
N ALA A 152 -18.07 14.11 31.03
CA ALA A 152 -17.86 15.51 31.41
C ALA A 152 -16.72 16.18 30.63
N ASP A 153 -15.77 15.38 30.13
CA ASP A 153 -14.58 15.85 29.40
C ASP A 153 -14.87 16.13 27.91
N PHE A 154 -16.09 15.80 27.45
CA PHE A 154 -16.53 15.92 26.06
C PHE A 154 -17.74 16.85 25.89
N LYS A 155 -17.97 17.78 26.83
CA LYS A 155 -19.10 18.74 26.82
C LYS A 155 -19.25 19.56 25.53
N THR A 156 -18.18 19.69 24.74
CA THR A 156 -18.17 20.43 23.48
C THR A 156 -18.51 19.57 22.26
N LEU A 157 -18.48 18.24 22.39
CA LEU A 157 -18.80 17.33 21.30
C LEU A 157 -20.31 17.14 21.17
N LYS A 158 -20.81 17.15 19.94
CA LYS A 158 -22.19 16.77 19.65
C LYS A 158 -22.34 15.26 19.85
N ILE A 159 -23.17 14.88 20.81
CA ILE A 159 -23.46 13.47 21.13
C ILE A 159 -24.69 13.04 20.32
N LEU A 160 -24.53 12.07 19.44
CA LEU A 160 -25.66 11.41 18.78
C LEU A 160 -25.96 10.09 19.48
N ASN A 161 -27.15 9.99 20.09
CA ASN A 161 -27.61 8.76 20.71
C ASN A 161 -28.25 7.86 19.64
N LEU A 162 -27.62 6.71 19.37
CA LEU A 162 -28.17 5.73 18.46
C LEU A 162 -29.13 4.83 19.25
N VAL A 163 -30.41 4.85 18.88
CA VAL A 163 -31.44 3.98 19.46
C VAL A 163 -31.43 2.66 18.67
N PRO A 164 -31.40 1.49 19.32
CA PRO A 164 -31.50 0.21 18.64
C PRO A 164 -32.90 0.10 18.01
N GLU A 165 -32.99 0.14 16.68
CA GLU A 165 -34.22 -0.10 15.94
C GLU A 165 -34.10 -1.44 15.19
N SER A 166 -35.18 -2.23 15.21
CA SER A 166 -35.23 -3.52 14.50
C SER A 166 -35.06 -3.28 13.00
N LEU A 167 -34.17 -4.05 12.37
CA LEU A 167 -33.92 -4.11 10.92
C LEU A 167 -35.23 -4.24 10.11
N ARG A 168 -35.90 -3.11 9.81
CA ARG A 168 -36.96 -2.93 8.80
C ARG A 168 -37.58 -1.52 8.73
N SER A 169 -36.93 -0.48 9.27
CA SER A 169 -37.36 0.91 9.10
C SER A 169 -36.25 1.70 8.40
N VAL A 170 -36.44 1.99 7.11
CA VAL A 170 -35.58 2.92 6.33
C VAL A 170 -35.90 4.38 6.69
N ASP A 171 -36.91 4.61 7.53
CA ASP A 171 -37.55 5.92 7.71
C ASP A 171 -36.95 6.76 8.86
N LYS A 172 -35.96 6.25 9.61
CA LYS A 172 -35.31 6.97 10.72
C LYS A 172 -33.80 6.97 10.61
N ILE A 173 -33.30 7.66 9.60
CA ILE A 173 -31.89 8.04 9.52
C ILE A 173 -31.71 9.29 10.38
N ASN A 174 -30.81 9.22 11.37
CA ASN A 174 -30.38 10.41 12.09
C ASN A 174 -29.44 11.23 11.20
N PHE A 175 -29.90 12.38 10.72
CA PHE A 175 -29.10 13.29 9.91
C PHE A 175 -28.31 14.24 10.80
N LEU A 176 -26.98 14.27 10.61
CA LEU A 176 -26.12 15.31 11.16
C LEU A 176 -25.78 16.30 10.03
N PRO A 177 -26.37 17.51 10.03
CA PRO A 177 -26.06 18.49 8.99
C PRO A 177 -24.59 18.89 9.07
N GLN A 178 -23.91 18.93 7.92
CA GLN A 178 -22.47 19.21 7.83
C GLN A 178 -22.05 20.52 8.52
N LYS A 179 -22.95 21.51 8.56
CA LYS A 179 -22.73 22.80 9.21
C LYS A 179 -22.61 22.71 10.74
N GLU A 180 -23.01 21.59 11.34
CA GLU A 180 -22.98 21.35 12.78
C GLU A 180 -21.89 20.34 13.21
N LEU A 181 -21.08 19.85 12.25
CA LEU A 181 -19.98 18.94 12.54
C LEU A 181 -18.78 19.71 13.12
N THR A 182 -18.29 19.23 14.25
CA THR A 182 -16.95 19.54 14.77
C THR A 182 -15.91 18.61 14.14
N ASP A 183 -14.62 18.90 14.32
CA ASP A 183 -13.52 18.04 13.85
C ASP A 183 -13.58 16.61 14.42
N GLN A 184 -14.33 16.40 15.50
CA GLN A 184 -14.54 15.12 16.16
C GLN A 184 -16.04 14.88 16.40
N VAL A 185 -16.51 13.63 16.24
CA VAL A 185 -17.90 13.22 16.51
C VAL A 185 -17.88 11.98 17.40
N LEU A 186 -18.68 11.98 18.47
CA LEU A 186 -18.82 10.83 19.37
C LEU A 186 -20.13 10.08 19.06
N LEU A 187 -20.00 8.82 18.62
CA LEU A 187 -21.13 7.94 18.33
C LEU A 187 -21.34 6.98 19.51
N ARG A 188 -22.54 6.98 20.10
CA ARG A 188 -22.89 6.07 21.19
C ARG A 188 -23.97 5.08 20.73
N LEU A 189 -23.64 3.79 20.76
CA LEU A 189 -24.60 2.71 20.55
C LEU A 189 -25.15 2.25 21.89
N ALA A 190 -26.46 2.38 22.09
CA ALA A 190 -27.15 1.74 23.21
C ALA A 190 -27.42 0.27 22.84
N LEU A 191 -26.63 -0.66 23.38
CA LEU A 191 -26.83 -2.09 23.17
C LEU A 191 -27.93 -2.62 24.11
N PRO A 192 -28.89 -3.44 23.62
CA PRO A 192 -29.88 -4.07 24.48
C PRO A 192 -29.20 -5.11 25.38
N ALA A 193 -29.53 -5.12 26.67
CA ALA A 193 -29.12 -6.17 27.59
C ALA A 193 -30.18 -7.29 27.62
N PRO A 194 -29.81 -8.59 27.67
CA PRO A 194 -28.45 -9.13 27.69
C PRO A 194 -27.81 -9.24 26.28
N ILE A 195 -26.52 -8.93 26.19
CA ILE A 195 -25.70 -9.13 24.99
C ILE A 195 -25.11 -10.54 25.05
N ASN A 196 -25.39 -11.38 24.06
CA ASN A 196 -24.71 -12.68 23.92
C ASN A 196 -23.45 -12.51 23.03
N SER A 197 -22.45 -13.38 23.22
CA SER A 197 -21.17 -13.32 22.49
C SER A 197 -21.30 -13.55 20.98
N GLU A 198 -22.48 -13.95 20.50
CA GLU A 198 -22.77 -14.23 19.09
C GLU A 198 -23.44 -13.04 18.36
N GLN A 199 -23.80 -11.96 19.07
CA GLN A 199 -24.40 -10.79 18.45
C GLN A 199 -23.34 -9.91 17.78
N THR A 200 -23.40 -9.81 16.45
CA THR A 200 -22.62 -8.86 15.66
C THR A 200 -23.38 -7.56 15.47
N PHE A 201 -22.72 -6.43 15.72
CA PHE A 201 -23.25 -5.08 15.46
C PHE A 201 -22.45 -4.44 14.33
N SER A 202 -23.14 -3.91 13.32
CA SER A 202 -22.53 -3.16 12.22
C SER A 202 -22.99 -1.71 12.28
N VAL A 203 -22.05 -0.78 12.12
CA VAL A 203 -22.31 0.66 12.01
C VAL A 203 -21.76 1.10 10.66
N SER A 204 -22.61 1.67 9.82
CA SER A 204 -22.21 2.24 8.54
C SER A 204 -22.49 3.74 8.55
N ILE A 205 -21.45 4.54 8.31
CA ILE A 205 -21.57 5.98 8.11
C ILE A 205 -21.78 6.20 6.61
N LEU A 206 -22.94 6.75 6.25
CA LEU A 206 -23.27 7.09 4.86
C LEU A 206 -23.11 8.60 4.67
N GLN A 207 -22.25 8.99 3.73
CA GLN A 207 -22.12 10.38 3.33
C GLN A 207 -23.00 10.63 2.10
N ASN A 208 -24.08 11.40 2.25
CA ASN A 208 -24.90 11.80 1.10
C ASN A 208 -24.09 12.79 0.23
N GLY A 209 -23.63 12.36 -0.95
CA GLY A 209 -22.96 13.25 -1.91
C GLY A 209 -21.96 12.64 -2.90
N LYS A 210 -21.70 11.33 -2.90
CA LYS A 210 -20.98 10.61 -3.97
C LYS A 210 -21.49 9.18 -4.10
#